data_AF-A0A8T4KBB3-F1
#
_entry.id   AF-A0A8T4KBB3-F1
#
_cell.length_a   1.000
_cell.length_b   1.000
_cell.length_c   1.000
_cell.angle_alpha   90.00
_cell.angle_beta   90.00
_cell.angle_gamma   90.00
#
_symmetry.space_group_name_H-M   'P 1'
#
loop_
_entity.id
_entity.type
_entity.pdbx_description
1 polymer ?
#
loop_
_entity_poly.entity_id
_entity_poly.type
_entity_poly.pdbx_seq_one_letter_code
_entity_poly.pdbx_strand_id
1 'polypeptide(L)' 'MIRLVAWDWNGTLLADTQACMDAGNHVIRAYGGVPLPRGRYAAEFDFPSVEFYLECA' A
#
# COMPACT_ATOMS: atom_id res chain seq x y z
N MET A 1 -23.77 -13.90 21.22
CA MET A 1 -22.80 -12.98 21.86
C MET A 1 -21.49 -13.08 21.11
N ILE A 2 -20.97 -11.97 20.58
CA ILE A 2 -19.63 -11.94 19.98
C ILE A 2 -18.60 -11.98 21.11
N ARG A 3 -17.59 -12.85 20.99
CA ARG A 3 -16.57 -13.09 22.05
C ARG A 3 -15.16 -12.66 21.66
N LEU A 4 -14.95 -12.35 20.38
CA LEU A 4 -13.67 -11.89 19.85
C LEU A 4 -13.94 -10.95 18.68
N VAL A 5 -13.19 -9.86 18.63
CA VAL A 5 -13.09 -8.98 17.47
C VAL A 5 -11.62 -8.84 17.17
N ALA A 6 -11.23 -9.20 15.95
CA ALA A 6 -9.88 -8.97 15.43
C ALA A 6 -9.91 -7.76 14.50
N TRP A 7 -8.93 -6.89 14.64
CA TRP A 7 -8.76 -5.70 13.81
C TRP A 7 -7.48 -5.85 13.01
N ASP A 8 -7.58 -5.55 11.72
CA ASP A 8 -6.40 -5.35 10.88
C ASP A 8 -5.63 -4.10 11.35
N TRP A 9 -4.38 -3.95 10.91
CA TRP A 9 -3.55 -2.81 11.24
C TRP A 9 -3.70 -1.68 10.23
N ASN A 10 -3.26 -1.93 8.99
CA ASN A 10 -3.16 -0.93 7.93
C ASN A 10 -4.55 -0.41 7.56
N GLY A 11 -4.72 0.92 7.52
CA GLY A 11 -6.01 1.56 7.23
C GLY A 11 -7.15 1.28 8.22
N THR A 12 -6.92 0.46 9.26
CA THR A 12 -7.93 0.03 10.23
C THR A 12 -7.64 0.59 11.62
N LEU A 13 -6.48 0.26 12.19
CA LEU A 13 -6.00 0.85 13.45
C LEU A 13 -5.03 2.00 13.20
N LEU A 14 -4.33 1.99 12.05
CA LEU A 14 -3.31 2.96 11.69
C LEU A 14 -3.69 3.69 10.39
N ALA A 15 -3.60 5.02 10.42
CA ALA A 15 -3.73 5.86 9.23
C ALA A 15 -2.37 6.00 8.52
N ASP A 16 -1.89 4.90 7.93
CA ASP A 16 -0.52 4.71 7.46
C ASP A 16 -0.34 4.83 5.95
N THR A 17 -1.41 5.09 5.19
CA THR A 17 -1.41 5.15 3.72
C THR A 17 -0.26 5.98 3.14
N GLN A 18 0.04 7.13 3.74
CA GLN A 18 1.13 8.00 3.28
C GLN A 18 2.50 7.34 3.46
N ALA A 19 2.76 6.75 4.64
CA ALA A 19 4.03 6.11 4.93
C ALA A 19 4.26 4.86 4.05
N CYS A 20 3.21 4.06 3.83
CA CYS A 20 3.29 2.90 2.95
C CYS A 20 3.54 3.30 1.49
N MET A 21 2.84 4.33 1.01
CA MET A 21 3.05 4.88 -0.34
C MET A 21 4.48 5.42 -0.51
N ASP A 22 5.00 6.17 0.46
CA ASP A 22 6.35 6.73 0.39
C ASP A 22 7.42 5.63 0.35
N ALA A 23 7.25 4.57 1.14
CA ALA A 23 8.11 3.39 1.11
C ALA A 23 8.00 2.65 -0.24
N GLY A 24 6.80 2.42 -0.76
CA GLY A 24 6.61 1.76 -2.05
C GLY A 24 7.17 2.58 -3.21
N ASN A 25 6.95 3.89 -3.21
CA ASN A 25 7.52 4.82 -4.21
C ASN A 25 9.05 4.86 -4.16
N HIS A 26 9.66 4.67 -2.98
CA HIS A 26 11.10 4.53 -2.87
C HIS A 26 11.59 3.29 -3.64
N VAL A 27 10.91 2.15 -3.48
CA VAL A 27 11.23 0.91 -4.20
C VAL A 27 10.98 1.06 -5.71
N ILE A 28 9.80 1.55 -6.11
CA ILE A 28 9.45 1.77 -7.53
C ILE A 28 10.53 2.60 -8.23
N ARG A 29 10.95 3.71 -7.60
CA ARG A 29 12.02 4.57 -8.13
C ARG A 29 13.35 3.82 -8.24
N ALA A 30 13.70 2.99 -7.26
CA ALA A 30 14.96 2.24 -7.26
C ALA A 30 15.06 1.25 -8.44
N TYR A 31 13.92 0.78 -8.95
CA TYR A 31 13.84 -0.12 -10.11
C TYR A 31 13.49 0.60 -11.43
N GLY A 32 13.47 1.93 -11.45
CA GLY A 32 13.25 2.74 -12.66
C GLY A 32 11.79 3.03 -13.01
N GLY A 33 10.84 2.59 -12.18
CA GLY A 33 9.42 2.86 -12.36
C GLY A 33 9.03 4.30 -11.97
N VAL A 34 7.77 4.65 -12.25
CA VAL A 34 7.22 5.99 -11.97
C VAL A 34 6.49 6.00 -10.63
N PRO A 35 6.90 6.83 -9.64
CA PRO A 35 6.21 6.94 -8.36
C PRO A 35 4.72 7.31 -8.52
N LEU A 36 3.88 6.67 -7.71
CA LEU A 36 2.44 6.86 -7.72
C LEU A 36 2.02 8.06 -6.85
N PRO A 37 1.08 8.89 -7.31
CA PRO A 37 0.42 9.87 -6.45
C PRO A 37 -0.56 9.16 -5.50
N ARG A 38 -0.83 9.78 -4.34
CA ARG A 38 -1.68 9.22 -3.28
C ARG A 38 -3.03 8.71 -3.74
N GLY A 39 -3.69 9.42 -4.65
CA GLY A 39 -5.00 9.02 -5.16
C GLY A 39 -4.95 7.70 -5.94
N ARG A 40 -3.89 7.49 -6.71
CA ARG A 40 -3.67 6.26 -7.48
C ARG A 40 -3.27 5.11 -6.57
N TYR A 41 -2.32 5.35 -5.65
CA TYR A 41 -1.91 4.37 -4.65
C TYR A 41 -3.10 3.85 -3.83
N ALA A 42 -3.95 4.73 -3.32
CA ALA A 42 -5.10 4.32 -2.50
C ALA A 42 -6.19 3.57 -3.28
N ALA A 43 -6.23 3.67 -4.61
CA ALA A 43 -7.23 3.02 -5.46
C ALA A 43 -6.74 1.69 -6.04
N GLU A 44 -5.44 1.56 -6.31
CA GLU A 44 -4.85 0.42 -7.01
C GLU A 44 -4.04 -0.51 -6.10
N PHE A 45 -3.59 -0.04 -4.94
CA PHE A 45 -2.81 -0.88 -4.02
C PHE A 45 -3.67 -2.02 -3.47
N ASP A 46 -3.21 -3.25 -3.67
CA ASP A 46 -3.83 -4.45 -3.15
C ASP A 46 -2.77 -5.47 -2.73
N PHE A 47 -3.20 -6.48 -1.97
CA PHE A 47 -2.38 -7.62 -1.59
C PHE A 47 -2.77 -8.88 -2.40
N PRO A 48 -1.79 -9.72 -2.79
CA PRO A 48 -0.36 -9.61 -2.53
C PRO A 48 0.32 -8.50 -3.36
N SER A 49 1.32 -7.85 -2.75
CA SER A 49 1.90 -6.61 -3.30
C SER A 49 2.85 -6.81 -4.49
N VAL A 50 3.20 -8.06 -4.84
CA VAL A 50 4.16 -8.36 -5.90
C VAL A 50 3.59 -7.92 -7.25
N GLU A 51 2.35 -8.29 -7.53
CA GLU A 51 1.62 -7.94 -8.74
C GLU A 51 1.52 -6.42 -8.90
N PHE A 52 1.21 -5.71 -7.81
CA PHE A 52 1.17 -4.25 -7.80
C PHE A 52 2.51 -3.60 -8.21
N TYR A 53 3.64 -4.10 -7.72
CA TYR A 53 4.95 -3.58 -8.12
C TYR A 53 5.31 -3.91 -9.58
N LEU A 54 4.88 -5.07 -10.09
CA LEU A 54 5.11 -5.45 -11.50
C LEU A 54 4.35 -4.54 -12.48
N GLU A 55 3.18 -4.01 -12.08
CA GLU A 55 2.41 -3.05 -12.89
C GLU A 55 2.97 -1.61 -12.81
N CYS A 56 3.85 -1.33 -11.84
CA CYS A 56 4.45 -0.01 -11.63
C CYS A 56 5.87 0.13 -12.22
N ALA A 57 6.50 -0.98 -12.56
CA ALA A 57 7.83 -1.05 -13.20
C ALA A 57 7.73 -0.80 -14.71
#